data_AF-A8U4S2-F1
#
_entry.id   AF-A8U4S2-F1
#
_cell.length_a   1.000
_cell.length_b   1.000
_cell.length_c   1.000
_cell.angle_alpha   90.00
_cell.angle_beta   90.00
_cell.angle_gamma   90.00
#
_symmetry.space_group_name_H-M   'P 1'
#
loop_
_entity.id
_entity.type
_entity.pdbx_description
1 polymer ?
#
loop_
_entity_poly.entity_id
_entity_poly.type
_entity_poly.pdbx_seq_one_letter_code
_entity_poly.pdbx_strand_id
1 'polypeptide(L)'
;MTTPLLALARSRTAAAVLPCFLADGVDGLVRITGSEPICRRELWLLSHPDLRAVRRISVFADWLRQVVDHERTRLDGRIEAPEG
;
A
#
# COMPACT_ATOMS: atom_id res chain seq x y z
N MET A 1 1.96 1.95 -13.19
CA MET A 1 2.27 3.38 -13.40
C MET A 1 3.17 4.01 -12.34
N THR A 2 3.81 3.27 -11.41
CA THR A 2 4.80 3.81 -10.43
C THR A 2 6.25 3.39 -10.68
N THR A 3 6.48 2.48 -11.63
CA THR A 3 7.81 1.95 -11.98
C THR A 3 8.91 3.02 -12.20
N PRO A 4 8.67 4.15 -12.90
CA PRO A 4 9.74 5.14 -13.11
C PRO A 4 10.13 5.89 -11.84
N LEU A 5 9.17 6.18 -10.94
CA LEU A 5 9.46 6.91 -9.70
C LEU A 5 10.29 6.08 -8.73
N LEU A 6 10.02 4.77 -8.66
CA LEU A 6 10.82 3.85 -7.86
C LEU A 6 12.25 3.76 -8.38
N ALA A 7 12.44 3.68 -9.69
CA ALA A 7 13.77 3.60 -10.29
C ALA A 7 14.62 4.85 -9.99
N LEU A 8 14.03 6.04 -10.07
CA LEU A 8 14.70 7.31 -9.74
C LEU A 8 15.04 7.44 -8.25
N ALA A 9 14.15 6.99 -7.37
CA ALA A 9 14.45 6.95 -5.94
C ALA A 9 15.63 6.01 -5.65
N ARG A 10 15.65 4.83 -6.28
CA ARG A 10 16.73 3.83 -6.11
C ARG A 10 18.07 4.29 -6.67
N SER A 11 18.10 5.16 -7.67
CA SER A 11 19.36 5.71 -8.20
C SER A 11 20.02 6.73 -7.26
N ARG A 12 19.37 7.10 -6.14
CA ARG A 12 19.87 8.09 -5.16
C ARG A 12 20.16 9.47 -5.75
N THR A 13 19.57 9.78 -6.89
CA THR A 13 19.72 11.08 -7.58
C THR A 13 18.54 12.00 -7.35
N ALA A 14 17.41 11.47 -6.87
CA ALA A 14 16.19 12.22 -6.62
C ALA A 14 15.40 11.64 -5.43
N ALA A 15 14.62 12.50 -4.79
CA ALA A 15 13.55 12.07 -3.88
C ALA A 15 12.24 11.90 -4.67
N ALA A 16 11.42 10.92 -4.29
CA ALA A 16 10.13 10.67 -4.92
C ALA A 16 9.06 10.35 -3.87
N VAL A 17 7.82 10.79 -4.14
CA VAL A 17 6.66 10.38 -3.36
C VAL A 17 6.20 9.01 -3.87
N LEU A 18 6.27 8.01 -3.01
CA LEU A 18 5.92 6.63 -3.31
C LEU A 18 4.91 6.10 -2.28
N PRO A 19 4.03 5.15 -2.65
CA PRO A 19 3.23 4.44 -1.67
C PRO A 19 4.13 3.74 -0.66
N CYS A 20 3.88 3.95 0.63
CA CYS A 20 4.65 3.39 1.73
C CYS A 20 4.83 1.87 1.63
N PHE A 21 3.72 1.13 1.47
CA PHE A 21 3.72 -0.34 1.35
C PHE A 21 4.57 -0.89 0.19
N LEU A 22 4.92 -0.05 -0.78
CA LEU A 22 5.76 -0.39 -1.93
C LEU A 22 7.21 -0.02 -1.68
N ALA A 23 7.49 1.11 -1.04
CA ALA A 23 8.84 1.62 -0.83
C ALA A 23 9.54 1.07 0.42
N ASP A 24 8.80 0.75 1.48
CA ASP A 24 9.38 0.31 2.76
C ASP A 24 10.15 -1.02 2.67
N GLY A 25 9.73 -1.90 1.75
CA GLY A 25 10.40 -3.17 1.49
C GLY A 25 11.52 -3.10 0.45
N VAL A 26 11.91 -1.91 0.00
CA VAL A 26 12.92 -1.73 -1.04
C VAL A 26 14.25 -1.36 -0.41
N ASP A 27 15.21 -2.27 -0.52
CA ASP A 27 16.56 -2.06 -0.03
C ASP A 27 17.19 -0.78 -0.58
N GLY A 28 17.76 0.00 0.33
CA GLY A 28 18.48 1.24 0.01
C GLY A 28 17.59 2.48 -0.16
N LEU A 29 16.27 2.37 0.06
CA LEU A 29 15.39 3.53 0.22
C LEU A 29 15.18 3.85 1.71
N VAL A 30 14.99 5.14 1.99
CA VAL A 30 14.68 5.63 3.34
C VAL A 30 13.54 6.65 3.25
N ARG A 31 12.68 6.67 4.28
CA ARG A 31 11.63 7.69 4.39
C ARG A 31 12.23 9.01 4.84
N ILE A 32 12.04 10.06 4.04
CA ILE A 32 12.47 11.42 4.39
C ILE A 32 11.50 12.08 5.38
N THR A 33 10.22 11.67 5.36
CA THR A 33 9.13 12.31 6.12
C THR A 33 8.88 11.70 7.50
N GLY A 34 9.70 10.73 7.93
CA GLY A 34 9.51 10.00 9.17
C GLY A 34 8.45 8.89 9.08
N SER A 35 7.87 8.52 10.21
CA SER A 35 6.92 7.40 10.36
C SER A 35 5.52 7.70 9.83
N GLU A 36 5.06 8.95 9.91
CA GLU A 36 3.71 9.31 9.46
C GLU A 36 3.66 9.55 7.92
N PRO A 37 2.73 8.90 7.20
CA PRO A 37 2.52 9.16 5.79
C PRO A 37 2.05 10.59 5.52
N ILE A 38 2.64 11.25 4.52
CA ILE A 38 2.25 12.61 4.10
C ILE A 38 0.91 12.68 3.35
N CYS A 39 0.43 11.54 2.83
CA CYS A 39 -0.80 11.45 2.07
C CYS A 39 -1.38 10.04 2.19
N ARG A 40 -2.70 9.94 2.33
CA ARG A 40 -3.43 8.67 2.35
C ARG A 40 -4.29 8.55 1.09
N ARG A 41 -4.38 7.33 0.58
CA ARG A 41 -5.27 6.97 -0.54
C ARG A 41 -6.19 5.86 -0.07
N GLU A 42 -7.45 5.97 -0.44
CA GLU A 42 -8.44 4.95 -0.13
C GLU A 42 -8.32 3.78 -1.11
N LEU A 43 -8.47 2.57 -0.58
CA LEU A 43 -8.53 1.34 -1.36
C LEU A 43 -9.99 0.86 -1.43
N TRP A 44 -10.50 0.68 -2.64
CA TRP A 44 -11.90 0.31 -2.88
C TRP A 44 -11.99 -1.07 -3.54
N LEU A 45 -12.78 -1.97 -2.95
CA LEU A 45 -13.18 -3.22 -3.60
C LEU A 45 -14.50 -3.02 -4.34
N LEU A 46 -14.42 -2.93 -5.67
CA LEU A 46 -15.56 -2.66 -6.54
C LEU A 46 -16.10 -3.96 -7.14
N SER A 47 -17.43 -4.10 -7.13
CA SER A 47 -18.16 -5.19 -7.79
C SER A 47 -19.46 -4.66 -8.37
N HIS A 48 -19.80 -5.13 -9.57
CA HIS A 48 -21.07 -4.81 -10.21
C HIS A 48 -22.25 -5.29 -9.33
N PRO A 49 -23.32 -4.51 -9.15
CA PRO A 49 -24.45 -4.87 -8.28
C PRO A 49 -24.99 -6.29 -8.53
N ASP A 50 -25.19 -6.65 -9.80
CA ASP A 50 -25.72 -7.97 -10.20
C ASP A 50 -24.81 -9.14 -9.79
N LEU A 51 -23.50 -8.89 -9.64
CA LEU A 51 -22.54 -9.92 -9.27
C LEU A 51 -22.44 -10.12 -7.76
N ARG A 52 -22.93 -9.18 -6.94
CA ARG A 52 -22.83 -9.26 -5.47
C ARG A 52 -23.63 -10.43 -4.89
N ALA A 53 -24.74 -10.80 -5.54
CA ALA A 53 -25.56 -11.94 -5.15
C ALA A 53 -24.96 -13.30 -5.57
N VAL A 54 -23.95 -13.31 -6.44
CA VAL A 54 -23.34 -14.55 -6.91
C VAL A 54 -22.40 -15.09 -5.84
N ARG A 55 -22.72 -16.27 -5.29
CA ARG A 55 -22.01 -16.88 -4.16
C ARG A 55 -20.48 -16.94 -4.30
N ARG A 56 -19.96 -17.28 -5.48
CA ARG A 56 -18.49 -17.32 -5.69
C ARG A 56 -17.85 -15.93 -5.55
N ILE A 57 -18.57 -14.87 -5.94
CA ILE A 57 -18.10 -13.49 -5.87
C ILE A 57 -18.13 -13.01 -4.42
N SER A 58 -19.20 -13.28 -3.68
CA SER A 58 -19.28 -12.90 -2.26
C SER A 58 -18.18 -13.59 -1.44
N VAL A 59 -17.98 -14.90 -1.62
CA VAL A 59 -16.92 -15.66 -0.93
C VAL A 59 -15.54 -15.10 -1.25
N PHE A 60 -15.26 -14.80 -2.52
CA PHE A 60 -13.98 -14.20 -2.92
C PHE A 60 -13.80 -12.79 -2.34
N ALA A 61 -14.86 -11.98 -2.34
CA ALA A 61 -14.82 -10.64 -1.76
C ALA A 61 -14.56 -10.67 -0.25
N ASP A 62 -15.16 -11.62 0.47
CA ASP A 62 -14.94 -11.80 1.91
C ASP A 62 -13.51 -12.27 2.21
N TRP A 63 -12.99 -13.20 1.41
CA TRP A 63 -11.59 -13.59 1.48
C TRP A 63 -10.63 -12.41 1.21
N LEU A 64 -10.89 -11.61 0.17
CA LEU A 64 -10.11 -10.40 -0.13
C LEU A 64 -10.12 -9.41 1.02
N ARG A 65 -11.27 -9.20 1.68
CA ARG A 65 -11.36 -8.34 2.86
C ARG A 65 -10.46 -8.83 3.99
N GLN A 66 -10.45 -10.14 4.25
CA GLN A 66 -9.58 -10.72 5.27
C GLN A 66 -8.09 -10.49 4.97
N VAL A 67 -7.68 -10.66 3.70
CA VAL A 67 -6.31 -10.38 3.27
C VAL A 67 -5.95 -8.90 3.45
N VAL A 68 -6.84 -7.99 3.05
CA VAL A 68 -6.62 -6.54 3.20
C VAL A 68 -6.58 -6.12 4.67
N ASP A 69 -7.44 -6.68 5.51
CA ASP A 69 -7.45 -6.42 6.95
C ASP A 69 -6.16 -6.93 7.62
N HIS A 70 -5.65 -8.09 7.20
CA HIS A 70 -4.36 -8.63 7.68
C HIS A 70 -3.19 -7.70 7.31
N GLU A 71 -3.23 -7.12 6.11
CA GLU A 71 -2.19 -6.21 5.59
C GLU A 71 -2.43 -4.74 6.00
N ARG A 72 -3.44 -4.44 6.82
CA ARG A 72 -3.90 -3.06 7.09
C ARG A 72 -2.78 -2.15 7.59
N THR A 73 -1.94 -2.62 8.51
CA THR A 73 -0.82 -1.82 9.05
C THR A 73 0.13 -1.36 7.94
N ARG A 74 0.50 -2.29 7.06
CA ARG A 74 1.40 -2.04 5.93
C ARG A 74 0.73 -1.15 4.88
N LEU A 75 -0.53 -1.40 4.55
CA LEU A 75 -1.29 -0.62 3.57
C LEU A 75 -1.56 0.82 4.04
N ASP A 76 -1.79 1.01 5.33
CA ASP A 76 -1.89 2.33 5.97
C ASP A 76 -0.53 3.06 6.00
N GLY A 77 0.57 2.38 5.66
CA GLY A 77 1.91 2.95 5.67
C GLY A 77 2.46 3.21 7.07
N ARG A 78 1.91 2.56 8.09
CA ARG A 78 2.40 2.66 9.47
C ARG A 78 3.62 1.77 9.63
N ILE A 79 4.70 2.35 10.17
CA ILE A 79 5.86 1.61 10.66
C ILE A 79 5.95 1.92 12.15
N GLU A 80 6.22 0.93 12.97
CA GLU A 80 6.63 1.18 14.35
C GLU A 80 7.91 2.04 14.31
N ALA A 81 7.89 3.17 15.01
CA ALA A 81 9.06 4.03 15.07
C ALA A 81 10.22 3.22 15.68
N PRO A 82 11.43 3.27 15.10
CA PRO A 82 12.58 2.71 15.80
C PRO A 82 12.73 3.46 17.12
N GLU A 83 12.68 2.72 18.23
CA GLU A 83 12.93 3.25 19.56
C GLU A 83 14.39 3.73 19.61
N GLY A 84 14.59 5.05 19.65
CA GLY A 84 15.92 5.68 19.64
C GLY A 84 15.84 7.19 19.76
#